data_AF-A0A847DII0-F1
#
_entry.id   AF-A0A847DII0-F1
#
_cell.length_a   1.000
_cell.length_b   1.000
_cell.length_c   1.000
_cell.angle_alpha   90.00
_cell.angle_beta   90.00
_cell.angle_gamma   90.00
#
_symmetry.space_group_name_H-M   'P 1'
#
loop_
_entity.id
_entity.type
_entity.pdbx_description
1 polymer ?
#
loop_
_entity_poly.entity_id
_entity_poly.type
_entity_poly.pdbx_seq_one_letter_code
_entity_poly.pdbx_strand_id
1 'polypeptide(L)'
;MKNIIKYLLVAWAFALCMTPVYAFSYDNLSPSKQPTGFRGIFWESGKNHHLDLFSVFDNVDGVETFNRECDLLTLGSARLSEIRYHFYQNKFYQVSLILDNEVDHKALLGELTNEFGTPEEKSGTYVWENDTVSICLYPDGAIISYLPILNEINDKY
;
A
#
# COMPACT_ATOMS: atom_id res chain seq x y z
N MET A 1 -16.07 -50.41 -39.79
CA MET A 1 -16.51 -49.51 -38.69
C MET A 1 -15.79 -49.83 -37.38
N LYS A 2 -14.45 -49.70 -37.33
CA LYS A 2 -13.66 -50.01 -36.10
C LYS A 2 -12.66 -48.91 -35.70
N ASN A 3 -12.60 -47.81 -36.45
CA ASN A 3 -11.55 -46.79 -36.28
C ASN A 3 -12.08 -45.41 -35.81
N ILE A 4 -13.39 -45.23 -35.67
CA ILE A 4 -13.98 -43.94 -35.25
C ILE A 4 -14.04 -43.82 -33.70
N ILE A 5 -14.05 -44.95 -32.98
CA ILE A 5 -14.22 -44.97 -31.52
C ILE A 5 -12.94 -44.58 -30.77
N LYS A 6 -11.75 -44.73 -31.37
CA LYS A 6 -10.47 -44.41 -30.69
C LYS A 6 -10.19 -42.92 -30.56
N TYR A 7 -10.82 -42.06 -31.36
CA TYR A 7 -10.62 -40.62 -31.30
C TYR A 7 -11.64 -39.90 -30.42
N LEU A 8 -12.71 -40.59 -30.00
CA LEU A 8 -13.79 -40.01 -29.19
C LEU A 8 -13.48 -39.99 -27.68
N LEU A 9 -12.49 -40.76 -27.23
CA LEU A 9 -12.05 -40.77 -25.83
C LEU A 9 -10.92 -39.77 -25.53
N VAL A 10 -10.27 -39.20 -26.56
CA VAL A 10 -9.17 -38.22 -26.37
C VAL A 10 -9.72 -36.78 -26.25
N ALA A 11 -10.93 -36.53 -26.74
CA ALA A 11 -11.54 -35.20 -26.71
C ALA A 11 -12.07 -34.77 -25.31
N TRP A 12 -12.20 -35.70 -24.36
CA TRP A 12 -12.73 -35.41 -23.01
C TRP A 12 -11.66 -35.20 -21.94
N ALA A 13 -10.37 -35.36 -22.26
CA ALA A 13 -9.27 -35.13 -21.32
C ALA A 13 -8.64 -33.73 -21.43
N PHE A 14 -8.98 -32.96 -22.47
CA PHE A 14 -8.36 -31.64 -22.72
C PHE A 14 -9.18 -30.45 -22.19
N ALA A 15 -10.41 -30.66 -21.73
CA ALA A 15 -11.29 -29.58 -21.27
C ALA A 15 -11.14 -29.24 -19.77
N LEU A 16 -10.31 -29.97 -19.02
CA LEU A 16 -10.23 -29.88 -17.56
C LEU A 16 -8.95 -29.22 -17.01
N CYS A 17 -8.03 -28.78 -17.87
CA CYS A 17 -6.74 -28.19 -17.44
C CYS A 17 -6.62 -26.68 -17.68
N MET A 18 -7.70 -26.01 -18.12
CA MET A 18 -7.73 -24.55 -18.27
C MET A 18 -8.68 -23.94 -17.23
N THR A 19 -8.57 -24.29 -15.95
CA THR A 19 -8.99 -23.31 -14.94
C THR A 19 -7.91 -22.24 -14.94
N PRO A 20 -8.21 -21.00 -15.36
CA PRO A 20 -7.28 -19.92 -15.12
C PRO A 20 -7.08 -19.93 -13.61
N VAL A 21 -5.83 -20.12 -13.18
CA VAL A 21 -5.43 -19.72 -11.84
C VAL A 21 -5.55 -18.20 -11.90
N TYR A 22 -6.76 -17.69 -11.67
CA TYR A 22 -6.95 -16.32 -11.27
C TYR A 22 -6.18 -16.24 -9.96
N ALA A 23 -4.96 -15.74 -10.01
CA ALA A 23 -4.31 -15.16 -8.85
C ALA A 23 -5.26 -14.02 -8.46
N PHE A 24 -6.22 -14.33 -7.60
CA PHE A 24 -7.01 -13.33 -6.91
C PHE A 24 -5.98 -12.54 -6.11
N SER A 25 -5.62 -11.34 -6.60
CA SER A 25 -5.15 -10.29 -5.72
C SER A 25 -6.32 -10.07 -4.77
N TYR A 26 -6.19 -10.57 -3.54
CA TYR A 26 -7.23 -10.42 -2.55
C TYR A 26 -7.14 -8.98 -2.05
N ASP A 27 -7.88 -8.10 -2.70
CA ASP A 27 -8.16 -6.77 -2.17
C ASP A 27 -8.81 -6.97 -0.79
N ASN A 28 -8.08 -6.68 0.26
CA ASN A 28 -8.55 -6.76 1.64
C ASN A 28 -8.85 -5.37 2.21
N LEU A 29 -8.55 -4.30 1.45
CA LEU A 29 -8.98 -2.95 1.74
C LEU A 29 -10.29 -2.63 1.02
N SER A 30 -11.37 -2.42 1.79
CA SER A 30 -12.65 -2.01 1.21
C SER A 30 -12.52 -0.66 0.49
N PRO A 31 -13.06 -0.51 -0.73
CA PRO A 31 -13.08 0.79 -1.44
C PRO A 31 -13.72 1.92 -0.63
N SER A 32 -14.67 1.60 0.27
CA SER A 32 -15.32 2.58 1.14
C SER A 32 -14.46 3.07 2.31
N LYS A 33 -13.39 2.34 2.63
CA LYS A 33 -12.46 2.61 3.73
C LYS A 33 -11.08 3.06 3.25
N GLN A 34 -10.84 3.10 1.94
CA GLN A 34 -9.54 3.49 1.42
C GLN A 34 -9.24 4.95 1.79
N PRO A 35 -8.02 5.27 2.25
CA PRO A 35 -7.66 6.65 2.51
C PRO A 35 -7.56 7.41 1.19
N THR A 36 -8.03 8.65 1.16
CA THR A 36 -7.90 9.58 0.01
C THR A 36 -6.67 10.49 0.13
N GLY A 37 -5.89 10.30 1.19
CA GLY A 37 -4.77 11.14 1.57
C GLY A 37 -4.31 10.85 2.99
N PHE A 38 -3.47 11.72 3.53
CA PHE A 38 -3.03 11.66 4.92
C PHE A 38 -3.06 13.06 5.55
N ARG A 39 -3.80 13.19 6.66
CA ARG A 39 -3.88 14.42 7.48
C ARG A 39 -4.07 15.71 6.66
N GLY A 40 -5.05 15.69 5.77
CA GLY A 40 -5.44 16.84 4.95
C GLY A 40 -4.62 17.06 3.67
N ILE A 41 -3.59 16.24 3.41
CA ILE A 41 -2.92 16.20 2.10
C ILE A 41 -3.53 15.07 1.30
N PHE A 42 -4.21 15.42 0.20
CA PHE A 42 -4.85 14.45 -0.69
C PHE A 42 -3.81 13.81 -1.62
N TRP A 43 -4.05 12.57 -2.04
CA TRP A 43 -3.23 11.97 -3.09
C TRP A 43 -3.19 12.86 -4.34
N GLU A 44 -2.03 12.85 -5.01
CA GLU A 44 -1.73 13.66 -6.20
C GLU A 44 -1.68 15.18 -5.98
N SER A 45 -2.00 15.67 -4.78
CA SER A 45 -1.90 17.10 -4.48
C SER A 45 -0.46 17.58 -4.48
N GLY A 46 -0.26 18.83 -4.90
CA GLY A 46 1.06 19.43 -5.03
C GLY A 46 1.63 19.96 -3.72
N LYS A 47 2.95 19.82 -3.53
CA LYS A 47 3.62 20.29 -2.31
C LYS A 47 3.42 21.79 -2.07
N ASN A 48 3.30 22.57 -3.15
CA ASN A 48 3.17 24.03 -3.09
C ASN A 48 1.90 24.51 -2.38
N HIS A 49 0.94 23.61 -2.11
CA HIS A 49 -0.24 23.91 -1.32
C HIS A 49 -0.01 23.76 0.21
N HIS A 50 1.19 23.32 0.62
CA HIS A 50 1.52 22.94 1.99
C HIS A 50 2.81 23.65 2.44
N LEU A 51 2.64 24.88 2.94
CA LEU A 51 3.75 25.74 3.38
C LEU A 51 4.41 25.29 4.69
N ASP A 52 3.80 24.31 5.38
CA ASP A 52 4.24 23.68 6.61
C ASP A 52 5.20 22.50 6.38
N LEU A 53 5.48 22.13 5.13
CA LEU A 53 6.41 21.05 4.80
C LEU A 53 7.85 21.55 4.64
N PHE A 54 8.80 20.87 5.27
CA PHE A 54 10.22 21.16 5.17
C PHE A 54 11.01 19.92 4.73
N SER A 55 11.98 20.11 3.82
CA SER A 55 12.71 19.02 3.18
C SER A 55 13.62 18.30 4.18
N VAL A 56 13.63 16.98 4.13
CA VAL A 56 14.47 16.11 4.99
C VAL A 56 15.62 15.51 4.20
N PHE A 57 15.37 15.15 2.94
CA PHE A 57 16.34 14.60 2.03
C PHE A 57 16.30 15.32 0.69
N ASP A 58 17.45 15.45 0.04
CA ASP A 58 17.52 15.90 -1.34
C ASP A 58 16.87 14.85 -2.26
N ASN A 59 16.33 15.33 -3.38
CA ASN A 59 15.61 14.53 -4.37
C ASN A 59 16.40 13.26 -4.77
N VAL A 60 15.90 12.08 -4.39
CA VAL A 60 16.45 10.78 -4.80
C VAL A 60 15.50 10.18 -5.84
N ASP A 61 16.01 9.91 -7.04
CA ASP A 61 15.24 9.28 -8.13
C ASP A 61 13.92 10.01 -8.52
N GLY A 62 13.85 11.32 -8.29
CA GLY A 62 12.65 12.12 -8.54
C GLY A 62 11.69 12.22 -7.35
N VAL A 63 12.00 11.55 -6.23
CA VAL A 63 11.23 11.58 -4.98
C VAL A 63 11.82 12.62 -4.03
N GLU A 64 10.98 13.57 -3.62
CA GLU A 64 11.26 14.55 -2.57
C GLU A 64 10.60 14.09 -1.26
N THR A 65 11.32 14.17 -0.14
CA THR A 65 10.84 13.73 1.17
C THR A 65 10.83 14.88 2.17
N PHE A 66 9.69 15.06 2.86
CA PHE A 66 9.45 16.19 3.76
C PHE A 66 8.95 15.71 5.13
N ASN A 67 9.23 16.50 6.15
CA ASN A 67 8.52 16.46 7.42
C ASN A 67 7.58 17.68 7.50
N ARG A 68 6.57 17.60 8.36
CA ARG A 68 5.66 18.72 8.61
C ARG A 68 6.02 19.43 9.90
N GLU A 69 6.03 20.76 9.87
CA GLU A 69 6.25 21.59 11.06
C GLU A 69 5.14 21.33 12.10
N CYS A 70 5.55 21.09 13.35
CA CYS A 70 4.64 20.79 14.46
C CYS A 70 3.66 19.63 14.19
N ASP A 71 4.08 18.62 13.41
CA ASP A 71 3.22 17.48 13.13
C ASP A 71 2.83 16.72 14.42
N LEU A 72 1.62 16.17 14.43
CA LEU A 72 1.13 15.39 15.56
C LEU A 72 1.73 13.99 15.52
N LEU A 73 2.79 13.70 16.26
CA LEU A 73 3.47 12.39 16.21
C LEU A 73 2.72 11.26 16.96
N THR A 74 1.41 11.16 16.72
CA THR A 74 0.54 10.10 17.23
C THR A 74 -0.50 9.71 16.19
N LEU A 75 -0.80 8.42 16.05
CA LEU A 75 -1.97 7.93 15.32
C LEU A 75 -2.81 7.10 16.29
N GLY A 76 -3.98 7.63 16.68
CA GLY A 76 -4.76 7.07 17.78
C GLY A 76 -3.92 6.96 19.06
N SER A 77 -3.78 5.75 19.59
CA SER A 77 -2.96 5.45 20.77
C SER A 77 -1.47 5.22 20.48
N ALA A 78 -1.07 5.05 19.22
CA ALA A 78 0.32 4.81 18.84
C ALA A 78 1.12 6.12 18.81
N ARG A 79 2.33 6.10 19.37
CA ARG A 79 3.29 7.22 19.28
C ARG A 79 4.27 6.94 18.14
N LEU A 80 4.44 7.93 17.29
CA LEU A 80 5.37 7.89 16.16
C LEU A 80 6.63 8.66 16.56
N SER A 81 7.79 8.23 16.07
CA SER A 81 9.01 9.03 16.21
C SER A 81 9.18 10.02 15.06
N GLU A 82 8.64 9.69 13.88
CA GLU A 82 8.69 10.55 12.72
C GLU A 82 7.54 10.23 11.74
N ILE A 83 7.15 11.25 10.96
CA ILE A 83 6.25 11.11 9.81
C ILE A 83 6.92 11.77 8.62
N ARG A 84 7.13 11.01 7.55
CA ARG A 84 7.74 11.49 6.31
C ARG A 84 6.71 11.48 5.19
N TYR A 85 6.60 12.60 4.48
CA TYR A 85 5.71 12.80 3.35
C TYR A 85 6.53 12.75 2.06
N HIS A 86 6.15 11.87 1.14
CA HIS A 86 6.89 11.63 -0.10
C HIS A 86 6.11 12.15 -1.30
N PHE A 87 6.81 12.91 -2.14
CA PHE A 87 6.29 13.52 -3.35
C PHE A 87 7.13 13.07 -4.54
N TYR A 88 6.47 12.62 -5.60
CA TYR A 88 7.12 12.33 -6.87
C TYR A 88 6.61 13.32 -7.92
N GLN A 89 7.53 14.02 -8.60
CA GLN A 89 7.19 15.07 -9.57
C GLN A 89 6.14 16.07 -9.04
N ASN A 90 6.33 16.56 -7.80
CA ASN A 90 5.40 17.46 -7.12
C ASN A 90 3.98 16.86 -6.90
N LYS A 91 3.85 15.54 -6.75
CA LYS A 91 2.58 14.89 -6.39
C LYS A 91 2.74 14.04 -5.13
N PHE A 92 1.91 14.30 -4.12
CA PHE A 92 1.88 13.49 -2.91
C PHE A 92 1.41 12.08 -3.23
N TYR A 93 2.18 11.07 -2.82
CA TYR A 93 1.81 9.68 -3.11
C TYR A 93 2.07 8.71 -1.97
N GLN A 94 2.91 9.07 -0.99
CA GLN A 94 3.26 8.13 0.06
C GLN A 94 3.55 8.87 1.36
N VAL A 95 3.21 8.22 2.47
CA VAL A 95 3.63 8.63 3.82
C VAL A 95 4.27 7.44 4.53
N SER A 96 5.39 7.70 5.19
CA SER A 96 6.04 6.76 6.09
C SER A 96 5.82 7.19 7.54
N LEU A 97 5.33 6.29 8.37
CA LEU A 97 5.13 6.44 9.81
C LEU A 97 6.20 5.62 10.50
N ILE A 98 7.11 6.26 11.25
CA ILE A 98 8.25 5.59 11.87
C ILE A 98 7.95 5.35 13.35
N LEU A 99 8.32 4.17 13.84
CA LEU A 99 8.15 3.72 15.21
C LEU A 99 9.50 3.34 15.83
N ASP A 100 9.65 3.57 17.13
CA ASP A 100 10.87 3.23 17.85
C ASP A 100 10.75 1.96 18.70
N ASN A 101 9.53 1.43 18.88
CA ASN A 101 9.29 0.32 19.81
C ASN A 101 8.07 -0.54 19.45
N GLU A 102 8.07 -1.76 19.99
CA GLU A 102 7.04 -2.77 19.75
C GLU A 102 5.68 -2.41 20.38
N VAL A 103 5.65 -1.61 21.45
CA VAL A 103 4.39 -1.21 22.11
C VAL A 103 3.59 -0.31 21.18
N ASP A 104 4.23 0.71 20.61
CA ASP A 104 3.60 1.61 19.65
C ASP A 104 3.29 0.89 18.32
N HIS A 105 4.08 -0.11 17.93
CA HIS A 105 3.75 -0.98 16.79
C HIS A 105 2.43 -1.74 17.01
N LYS A 106 2.24 -2.37 18.17
CA LYS A 106 0.97 -3.07 18.49
C LYS A 106 -0.20 -2.10 18.55
N ALA A 107 0.01 -0.90 19.11
CA ALA A 107 -1.01 0.14 19.09
C ALA A 107 -1.37 0.53 17.65
N LEU A 108 -0.37 0.77 16.79
CA LEU A 108 -0.58 1.14 15.40
C LEU A 108 -1.32 0.05 14.61
N LEU A 109 -0.93 -1.22 14.78
CA LEU A 109 -1.67 -2.36 14.22
C LEU A 109 -3.14 -2.33 14.64
N GLY A 110 -3.43 -2.06 15.91
CA GLY A 110 -4.79 -1.96 16.42
C GLY A 110 -5.60 -0.84 15.75
N GLU A 111 -5.02 0.36 15.64
CA GLU A 111 -5.66 1.52 14.98
C GLU A 111 -5.91 1.25 13.49
N LEU A 112 -4.91 0.74 12.77
CA LEU A 112 -5.04 0.40 11.35
C LEU A 112 -6.08 -0.71 11.13
N THR A 113 -6.11 -1.72 12.00
CA THR A 113 -7.10 -2.81 11.91
C THR A 113 -8.52 -2.30 12.17
N ASN A 114 -8.69 -1.40 13.13
CA ASN A 114 -9.98 -0.79 13.43
C ASN A 114 -10.49 0.05 12.24
N GLU A 115 -9.60 0.86 11.65
CA GLU A 115 -9.95 1.75 10.53
C GLU A 115 -10.18 0.95 9.23
N PHE A 116 -9.23 0.11 8.84
CA PHE A 116 -9.18 -0.50 7.50
C PHE A 116 -9.70 -1.94 7.45
N GLY A 117 -9.92 -2.59 8.59
CA GLY A 117 -10.36 -3.98 8.69
C GLY A 117 -9.21 -4.96 8.95
N THR A 118 -9.43 -6.25 8.78
CA THR A 118 -8.40 -7.28 9.06
C THR A 118 -7.31 -7.26 7.97
N PRO A 119 -6.02 -7.13 8.32
CA PRO A 119 -4.94 -7.21 7.33
C PRO A 119 -4.72 -8.64 6.82
N GLU A 120 -4.00 -8.74 5.72
CA GLU A 120 -3.31 -9.96 5.32
C GLU A 120 -1.90 -9.94 5.93
N GLU A 121 -1.49 -11.04 6.57
CA GLU A 121 -0.15 -11.15 7.14
C GLU A 121 0.78 -11.89 6.16
N LYS A 122 1.86 -11.22 5.75
CA LYS A 122 2.88 -11.73 4.82
C LYS A 122 4.25 -11.62 5.47
N SER A 123 4.82 -12.73 5.90
CA SER A 123 6.19 -12.79 6.44
C SER A 123 6.47 -11.76 7.55
N GLY A 124 5.51 -11.55 8.45
CA GLY A 124 5.62 -10.56 9.54
C GLY A 124 5.30 -9.12 9.15
N THR A 125 4.83 -8.87 7.93
CA THR A 125 4.25 -7.58 7.50
C THR A 125 2.73 -7.71 7.45
N TYR A 126 2.01 -6.72 7.99
CA TYR A 126 0.56 -6.65 7.86
C TYR A 126 0.21 -5.72 6.70
N VAL A 127 -0.62 -6.20 5.79
CA VAL A 127 -0.92 -5.50 4.53
C VAL A 127 -2.42 -5.26 4.41
N TRP A 128 -2.82 -4.04 4.09
CA TRP A 128 -4.13 -3.68 3.56
C TRP A 128 -3.95 -3.10 2.17
N GLU A 129 -4.54 -3.70 1.15
CA GLU A 129 -4.32 -3.30 -0.23
C GLU A 129 -5.58 -3.46 -1.06
N ASN A 130 -5.72 -2.58 -2.04
CA ASN A 130 -6.59 -2.72 -3.19
C ASN A 130 -5.89 -2.20 -4.45
N ASP A 131 -6.61 -2.00 -5.54
CA ASP A 131 -6.07 -1.48 -6.81
C ASP A 131 -5.47 -0.05 -6.73
N THR A 132 -5.78 0.71 -5.68
CA THR A 132 -5.50 2.15 -5.58
C THR A 132 -4.55 2.49 -4.44
N VAL A 133 -4.62 1.79 -3.31
CA VAL A 133 -3.86 2.09 -2.09
C VAL A 133 -3.27 0.81 -1.51
N SER A 134 -2.05 0.92 -1.00
CA SER A 134 -1.40 -0.10 -0.18
C SER A 134 -0.98 0.50 1.17
N ILE A 135 -1.28 -0.21 2.25
CA ILE A 135 -0.88 0.09 3.63
C ILE A 135 -0.09 -1.12 4.12
N CYS A 136 1.20 -0.94 4.35
CA CYS A 136 2.08 -1.98 4.87
C CYS A 136 2.59 -1.58 6.24
N LEU A 137 2.32 -2.39 7.26
CA LEU A 137 2.89 -2.25 8.59
C LEU A 137 4.04 -3.27 8.76
N TYR A 138 5.24 -2.73 8.87
CA TYR A 138 6.50 -3.40 9.17
C TYR A 138 6.83 -3.28 10.66
N PRO A 139 7.82 -4.05 11.18
CA PRO A 139 8.21 -3.98 12.59
C PRO A 139 8.61 -2.59 13.09
N ASP A 140 9.14 -1.73 12.22
CA ASP A 140 9.67 -0.39 12.53
C ASP A 140 8.75 0.75 12.08
N GLY A 141 7.58 0.47 11.53
CA GLY A 141 6.71 1.52 11.02
C GLY A 141 5.67 1.07 10.01
N ALA A 142 4.89 2.02 9.50
CA ALA A 142 3.95 1.77 8.42
C ALA A 142 4.23 2.66 7.22
N ILE A 143 3.93 2.15 6.03
CA ILE A 143 3.95 2.92 4.79
C ILE A 143 2.55 2.88 4.20
N ILE A 144 2.00 4.05 3.86
CA ILE A 144 0.74 4.20 3.14
C ILE A 144 1.06 4.80 1.78
N SER A 145 0.73 4.09 0.70
CA SER A 145 1.10 4.44 -0.67
C SER A 145 -0.13 4.50 -1.58
N TYR A 146 -0.17 5.51 -2.44
CA TYR A 146 -1.03 5.60 -3.60
C TYR A 146 -0.38 4.86 -4.77
N LEU A 147 -0.95 3.70 -5.12
CA LEU A 147 -0.39 2.75 -6.06
C LEU A 147 -0.21 3.30 -7.49
N PRO A 148 -1.09 4.14 -8.05
CA PRO A 148 -0.91 4.64 -9.41
C PRO A 148 0.43 5.37 -9.62
N ILE A 149 0.88 6.17 -8.64
CA ILE A 149 2.18 6.84 -8.71
C ILE A 149 3.32 5.88 -8.33
N LEU A 150 3.12 5.03 -7.32
CA LEU A 150 4.16 4.07 -6.94
C LEU A 150 4.52 3.11 -8.11
N ASN A 151 3.52 2.66 -8.85
CA ASN A 151 3.70 1.82 -10.03
C ASN A 151 4.40 2.58 -11.17
N GLU A 152 4.08 3.86 -11.39
CA GLU A 152 4.81 4.71 -12.34
C GLU A 152 6.31 4.80 -11.99
N ILE A 153 6.63 4.92 -10.70
CA ILE A 153 8.02 4.95 -10.22
C ILE A 153 8.69 3.58 -10.46
N ASN A 154 8.02 2.48 -10.10
CA ASN A 154 8.55 1.13 -10.22
C ASN A 154 8.77 0.71 -11.68
N ASP A 155 7.89 1.09 -12.61
CA ASP A 155 8.01 0.75 -14.03
C ASP A 155 9.22 1.42 -14.72
N LYS A 156 9.82 2.42 -14.06
CA LYS A 156 10.99 3.16 -14.56
C LYS A 156 12.31 2.44 -14.29
N TYR A 157 12.36 1.50 -13.33
CA TYR A 157 13.59 0.86 -12.83
C TYR A 157 13.50 -0.67 -12.91
#